data_AF-A0AA43JKH5-F1
#
_entry.id   AF-A0AA43JKH5-F1
#
_cell.length_a   1.000
_cell.length_b   1.000
_cell.length_c   1.000
_cell.angle_alpha   90.00
_cell.angle_beta   90.00
_cell.angle_gamma   90.00
#
_symmetry.space_group_name_H-M   'P 1'
#
loop_
_entity.id
_entity.type
_entity.pdbx_description
1 polymer ?
#
loop_
_entity_poly.entity_id
_entity_poly.type
_entity_poly.pdbx_seq_one_letter_code
_entity_poly.pdbx_strand_id
1 'polypeptide(L)' 'MSVDTYLKGKDLSPYQQLTVDDVELHVSPALSTWADHATVAVRSTRLGKKLEVLADHKHQPT' A
#
# COMPACT_ATOMS: atom_id res chain seq x y z
N MET A 1 3.58 2.68 11.82
CA MET A 1 3.19 1.39 11.20
C MET A 1 4.09 1.14 10.00
N SER A 2 4.71 -0.05 9.87
CA SER A 2 5.56 -0.39 8.72
C SER A 2 4.70 -1.00 7.61
N VAL A 3 4.74 -0.42 6.42
CA VAL A 3 4.17 -1.04 5.21
C VAL A 3 5.20 -2.06 4.71
N ASP A 4 4.84 -3.34 4.77
CA ASP A 4 5.70 -4.44 4.35
C ASP A 4 5.71 -4.51 2.81
N THR A 5 6.79 -4.01 2.18
CA THR A 5 6.92 -4.00 0.71
C THR A 5 7.60 -5.26 0.16
N TYR A 6 8.01 -6.20 1.02
CA TYR A 6 8.64 -7.46 0.63
C TYR A 6 7.78 -8.65 1.07
N LEU A 7 7.05 -9.21 0.11
CA LEU A 7 6.06 -10.28 0.31
C LEU A 7 6.53 -11.66 -0.19
N LYS A 8 7.73 -11.76 -0.74
CA LYS A 8 8.24 -13.01 -1.34
C LYS A 8 8.35 -14.11 -0.28
N GLY A 9 7.60 -15.20 -0.46
CA GLY A 9 7.58 -16.36 0.44
C GLY A 9 6.74 -16.18 1.70
N LYS A 10 6.01 -15.07 1.84
CA LYS A 10 5.03 -14.89 2.92
C LYS A 10 3.69 -15.51 2.53
N ASP A 11 2.91 -15.93 3.54
CA ASP A 11 1.51 -16.30 3.33
C ASP A 11 0.70 -15.07 2.96
N LEU A 12 0.15 -15.07 1.74
CA LEU A 12 -0.64 -13.97 1.19
C LEU A 12 -2.15 -14.21 1.32
N SER A 13 -2.58 -15.35 1.86
CA SER A 13 -3.99 -15.65 2.05
C SER A 13 -4.78 -14.60 2.85
N PRO A 14 -4.21 -13.87 3.84
CA PRO A 14 -4.99 -12.83 4.51
C PRO A 14 -5.01 -11.50 3.74
N TYR A 15 -4.24 -11.35 2.65
CA TYR A 15 -4.18 -10.09 1.90
C TYR A 15 -5.30 -10.04 0.86
N GLN A 16 -5.91 -8.87 0.74
CA GLN A 16 -6.81 -8.59 -0.35
C GLN A 16 -6.00 -8.33 -1.63
N GLN A 17 -6.30 -9.05 -2.71
CA GLN A 17 -5.70 -8.82 -4.01
C GLN A 17 -6.52 -7.78 -4.78
N LEU A 18 -5.85 -6.75 -5.30
CA LEU A 18 -6.42 -5.68 -6.10
C LEU A 18 -5.63 -5.55 -7.40
N THR A 19 -6.31 -5.26 -8.50
CA THR A 19 -5.69 -4.91 -9.77
C THR A 19 -6.03 -3.47 -10.12
N VAL A 20 -5.01 -2.64 -10.33
CA VAL A 20 -5.15 -1.23 -10.71
C VAL A 20 -4.16 -0.97 -11.84
N ASP A 21 -4.65 -0.50 -12.99
CA ASP A 21 -3.82 -0.17 -14.17
C ASP A 21 -2.82 -1.28 -14.56
N ASP A 22 -3.33 -2.52 -14.64
CA ASP A 22 -2.55 -3.75 -14.92
C ASP A 22 -1.48 -4.12 -13.87
N VAL A 23 -1.48 -3.46 -12.71
CA VAL A 23 -0.62 -3.77 -11.56
C VAL A 23 -1.41 -4.54 -10.51
N GLU A 24 -0.91 -5.72 -10.16
CA GLU A 24 -1.42 -6.52 -9.05
C GLU A 24 -0.82 -6.07 -7.72
N LEU A 25 -1.69 -5.82 -6.75
CA LEU A 25 -1.36 -5.34 -5.41
C LEU A 25 -1.98 -6.27 -4.37
N HIS A 26 -1.17 -6.70 -3.40
CA HIS A 26 -1.65 -7.36 -2.19
C HIS A 26 -1.72 -6.35 -1.06
N VAL A 27 -2.94 -6.08 -0.58
CA VAL A 27 -3.23 -5.09 0.45
C VAL A 27 -3.57 -5.79 1.75
N SER A 28 -2.92 -5.38 2.85
CA SER A 28 -3.22 -5.96 4.16
C SER A 28 -4.62 -5.50 4.64
N PRO A 29 -5.39 -6.36 5.31
CA PRO A 29 -6.71 -5.98 5.85
C PRO A 29 -6.63 -4.77 6.80
N ALA A 30 -5.52 -4.64 7.53
CA ALA A 30 -5.26 -3.52 8.42
C ALA A 30 -5.20 -2.18 7.66
N LEU A 31 -4.54 -2.15 6.49
CA LEU A 31 -4.50 -0.94 5.66
C LEU A 31 -5.88 -0.63 5.08
N SER A 32 -6.61 -1.64 4.58
CA SER A 32 -7.97 -1.47 4.07
C SER A 32 -8.96 -0.99 5.13
N THR A 33 -8.73 -1.31 6.40
CA THR A 33 -9.59 -0.86 7.52
C THR A 33 -9.23 0.55 7.97
N TRP A 34 -7.94 0.90 7.92
CA TRP A 34 -7.42 2.16 8.45
C TRP A 34 -7.48 3.30 7.42
N ALA A 35 -7.07 3.06 6.18
CA ALA A 35 -7.04 4.08 5.14
C ALA A 35 -8.39 4.16 4.41
N ASP A 36 -8.90 5.38 4.21
CA ASP A 36 -10.02 5.60 3.28
C ASP A 36 -9.53 5.53 1.83
N HIS A 37 -8.29 5.97 1.61
CA HIS A 37 -7.67 6.06 0.31
C HIS A 37 -6.16 5.83 0.42
N ALA A 38 -5.57 5.13 -0.55
CA ALA A 38 -4.13 4.95 -0.65
C ALA A 38 -3.66 5.18 -2.10
N THR A 39 -2.65 6.01 -2.27
CA THR A 39 -1.97 6.29 -3.53
C THR A 39 -0.62 5.59 -3.55
N VAL A 40 -0.34 4.86 -4.62
CA VAL A 40 0.99 4.31 -4.89
C VAL A 40 1.64 5.12 -6.01
N ALA A 41 2.80 5.71 -5.74
CA ALA A 41 3.52 6.54 -6.70
C ALA A 41 4.97 6.10 -6.84
N VAL A 42 5.50 6.15 -8.06
CA VAL A 42 6.94 5.99 -8.31
C VAL A 42 7.57 7.37 -8.43
N ARG A 43 8.41 7.76 -7.46
CA ARG A 43 9.12 9.04 -7.48
C ARG A 43 10.58 8.86 -7.88
N SER A 44 11.05 9.74 -8.75
CA SER A 44 12.48 9.90 -9.03
C SER A 44 13.13 10.73 -7.93
N THR A 45 14.16 10.17 -7.31
CA THR A 45 15.02 10.83 -6.31
C THR A 45 16.43 11.02 -6.89
N ARG A 46 17.28 11.80 -6.21
CA ARG A 46 18.69 11.96 -6.63
C ARG A 46 19.48 10.64 -6.65
N LEU A 47 18.99 9.60 -5.96
CA LEU A 47 19.65 8.30 -5.83
C LEU A 47 18.95 7.19 -6.65
N GLY A 48 17.94 7.53 -7.47
CA GLY A 48 17.19 6.57 -8.28
C GLY A 48 15.67 6.65 -8.06
N LYS A 49 14.94 5.64 -8.53
CA LYS A 49 13.48 5.56 -8.38
C LYS A 49 13.11 4.89 -7.06
N LYS A 50 12.09 5.41 -6.39
CA LYS A 50 11.52 4.83 -5.16
C LYS A 50 10.00 4.68 -5.33
N LEU A 51 9.47 3.57 -4.83
CA LEU A 51 8.03 3.39 -4.67
C LEU A 51 7.60 4.01 -3.33
N GLU A 52 6.58 4.86 -3.38
CA GLU A 52 6.02 5.56 -2.25
C GLU A 52 4.54 5.23 -2.11
N VAL A 53 4.11 4.94 -0.89
CA VAL A 53 2.72 4.69 -0.53
C VAL A 53 2.27 5.83 0.35
N LEU A 54 1.28 6.59 -0.12
CA LEU A 54 0.65 7.69 0.60
C LEU A 54 -0.76 7.23 0.98
N ALA A 55 -1.07 7.15 2.26
CA ALA A 55 -2.36 6.69 2.72
C ALA A 55 -3.05 7.78 3.55
N ASP A 56 -4.26 8.14 3.15
CA ASP A 56 -5.09 9.15 3.80
C ASP A 56 -6.00 8.44 4.81
N HIS A 57 -5.84 8.80 6.08
CA HIS A 57 -6.71 8.33 7.16
C HIS A 57 -7.89 9.28 7.32
N LYS A 58 -9.08 8.72 7.54
CA LYS A 58 -10.25 9.50 7.95
C LYS A 58 -9.96 10.10 9.32
N HIS A 59 -9.71 11.41 9.40
CA HIS A 59 -9.89 12.11 10.67
C HIS A 59 -11.35 11.90 11.07
N GLN A 60 -11.61 10.96 12.00
CA GLN A 60 -12.89 10.97 12.70
C GLN A 60 -12.97 12.35 13.37
N PRO A 61 -14.08 13.09 13.22
CA PRO A 61 -14.31 14.24 14.07
C PRO A 61 -14.34 13.72 15.51
N THR A 62 -13.39 14.19 16.33
CA THR A 62 -13.41 14.03 17.79
C THR A 62 -14.67 14.66 18.37
#